data_AF-A0A7Y4MH99-F1
#
_entry.id   AF-A0A7Y4MH99-F1
#
_cell.length_a   1.000
_cell.length_b   1.000
_cell.length_c   1.000
_cell.angle_alpha   90.00
_cell.angle_beta   90.00
_cell.angle_gamma   90.00
#
_symmetry.space_group_name_H-M   'P 1'
#
loop_
_entity.id
_entity.type
_entity.pdbx_description
1 polymer ?
#
loop_
_entity_poly.entity_id
_entity_poly.type
_entity_poly.pdbx_seq_one_letter_code
_entity_poly.pdbx_strand_id
1 'polypeptide(L)'
;MPQQLTDAGDSGDFIMQLLIFGGVTLLVIGLGFALATWLIVRRLRRSGVVQRSFSNGVLTARSYAVDDGVRRIARLRLDLRRSGQATRRALDAAAGSGGPIGELPMVAEDLFRAERALEDQLRLAEREPDRQLKRDLAGRIGEQVQSYGTLSADLRRSLMQAGQPAGGAEIQRASTHLTREINVLQAWSKAYGTRDQIQ
;
A
#
# COMPACT_ATOMS: atom_id res chain seq x y z
N MET A 1 70.66 -3.60 -20.43
CA MET A 1 69.69 -4.02 -21.48
C MET A 1 68.49 -4.64 -20.77
N PRO A 2 67.28 -4.34 -21.24
CA PRO A 2 66.18 -3.73 -20.49
C PRO A 2 65.18 -4.80 -20.01
N GLN A 3 64.31 -4.58 -19.02
CA GLN A 3 62.96 -4.05 -19.22
C GLN A 3 62.25 -4.02 -17.86
N GLN A 4 62.43 -2.96 -17.04
CA GLN A 4 61.68 -2.78 -15.79
C GLN A 4 60.70 -1.58 -15.87
N LEU A 5 60.19 -1.27 -17.07
CA LEU A 5 59.36 -0.07 -17.29
C LEU A 5 57.95 -0.36 -17.81
N THR A 6 57.50 -1.61 -17.84
CA THR A 6 56.17 -1.95 -18.38
C THR A 6 55.15 -2.43 -17.35
N ASP A 7 55.50 -2.58 -16.08
CA ASP A 7 54.56 -3.10 -15.06
C ASP A 7 53.57 -2.05 -14.52
N ALA A 8 53.84 -0.77 -14.77
CA ALA A 8 52.95 0.32 -14.35
C ALA A 8 51.66 0.39 -15.17
N GLY A 9 51.65 -0.17 -16.39
CA GLY A 9 50.44 -0.26 -17.23
C GLY A 9 49.51 -1.40 -16.81
N ASP A 10 50.07 -2.54 -16.43
CA ASP A 10 49.33 -3.78 -16.15
C ASP A 10 48.55 -3.68 -14.82
N SER A 11 49.15 -3.04 -13.81
CA SER A 11 48.49 -2.81 -12.52
C SER A 11 47.27 -1.87 -12.66
N GLY A 12 47.36 -0.86 -13.53
CA GLY A 12 46.26 0.07 -13.79
C GLY A 12 45.10 -0.61 -14.50
N ASP A 13 45.40 -1.47 -15.47
CA ASP A 13 44.41 -2.24 -16.22
C ASP A 13 43.70 -3.26 -15.30
N PHE A 14 44.43 -3.93 -14.41
CA PHE A 14 43.86 -4.86 -13.43
C PHE A 14 42.90 -4.17 -12.44
N ILE A 15 43.25 -2.99 -11.92
CA ILE A 15 42.39 -2.22 -11.01
C ILE A 15 41.15 -1.70 -11.75
N MET A 16 41.32 -1.23 -12.99
CA MET A 16 40.22 -0.75 -13.82
C MET A 16 39.25 -1.90 -14.17
N GLN A 17 39.78 -3.05 -14.51
CA GLN A 17 39.02 -4.26 -14.82
C GLN A 17 38.26 -4.78 -13.59
N LEU A 18 38.89 -4.80 -12.41
CA LEU A 18 38.24 -5.18 -11.14
C LEU A 18 37.07 -4.24 -10.78
N LEU A 19 37.24 -2.93 -10.99
CA LEU A 19 36.18 -1.94 -10.73
C LEU A 19 35.01 -2.09 -11.69
N ILE A 20 35.27 -2.35 -12.97
CA ILE A 20 34.22 -2.56 -13.98
C ILE A 20 33.48 -3.88 -13.69
N PHE A 21 34.18 -4.99 -13.46
CA PHE A 21 33.53 -6.25 -13.15
C PHE A 21 32.77 -6.19 -11.82
N GLY A 22 33.36 -5.60 -10.77
CA GLY A 22 32.69 -5.43 -9.47
C GLY A 22 31.44 -4.55 -9.58
N GLY A 23 31.55 -3.43 -10.29
CA GLY A 23 30.44 -2.51 -10.54
C GLY A 23 29.32 -3.15 -11.34
N VAL A 24 29.65 -3.81 -12.46
CA VAL A 24 28.67 -4.51 -13.30
C VAL A 24 27.99 -5.65 -12.53
N THR A 25 28.73 -6.41 -11.73
CA THR A 25 28.16 -7.51 -10.93
C THR A 25 27.20 -7.00 -9.87
N LEU A 26 27.54 -5.92 -9.16
CA LEU A 26 26.64 -5.26 -8.20
C LEU A 26 25.41 -4.67 -8.88
N LEU A 27 25.56 -4.13 -10.09
CA LEU A 27 24.45 -3.57 -10.86
C LEU A 27 23.51 -4.68 -11.34
N VAL A 28 24.03 -5.81 -11.82
CA VAL A 28 23.23 -6.97 -12.22
C VAL A 28 22.50 -7.58 -11.03
N ILE A 29 23.15 -7.69 -9.86
CA ILE A 29 22.52 -8.18 -8.64
C ILE A 29 21.44 -7.20 -8.18
N GLY A 30 21.74 -5.90 -8.09
CA GLY A 30 20.79 -4.87 -7.67
C GLY A 30 19.59 -4.78 -8.61
N LEU A 31 19.81 -4.85 -9.91
CA LEU A 31 18.74 -4.85 -10.92
C LEU A 31 17.94 -6.15 -10.88
N GLY A 32 18.59 -7.29 -10.64
CA GLY A 32 17.94 -8.58 -10.41
C GLY A 32 17.02 -8.56 -9.20
N PHE A 33 17.49 -8.01 -8.07
CA PHE A 33 16.65 -7.82 -6.87
C PHE A 33 15.52 -6.84 -7.09
N ALA A 34 15.76 -5.73 -7.80
CA ALA A 34 14.74 -4.75 -8.11
C ALA A 34 13.66 -5.33 -9.04
N LEU A 35 14.07 -6.08 -10.08
CA LEU A 35 13.15 -6.75 -11.00
C LEU A 35 12.45 -7.93 -10.34
N ALA A 36 13.09 -8.69 -9.46
CA ALA A 36 12.45 -9.74 -8.68
C ALA A 36 11.39 -9.15 -7.75
N THR A 37 11.73 -8.08 -7.01
CA THR A 37 10.80 -7.39 -6.11
C THR A 37 9.65 -6.76 -6.90
N TRP A 38 9.96 -6.13 -8.04
CA TRP A 38 8.96 -5.52 -8.91
C TRP A 38 8.08 -6.56 -9.59
N LEU A 39 8.62 -7.70 -10.03
CA LEU A 39 7.85 -8.80 -10.59
C LEU A 39 7.01 -9.48 -9.52
N ILE A 40 7.49 -9.64 -8.29
CA ILE A 40 6.70 -10.15 -7.17
C ILE A 40 5.53 -9.19 -6.90
N VAL A 41 5.78 -7.89 -6.75
CA VAL A 41 4.72 -6.88 -6.51
C VAL A 41 3.77 -6.78 -7.71
N ARG A 42 4.28 -6.84 -8.94
CA ARG A 42 3.50 -6.77 -10.18
C ARG A 42 2.70 -8.05 -10.43
N ARG A 43 3.23 -9.22 -10.08
CA ARG A 43 2.54 -10.52 -10.15
C ARG A 43 1.48 -10.61 -9.07
N LEU A 44 1.75 -10.16 -7.84
CA LEU A 44 0.76 -10.04 -6.77
C LEU A 44 -0.36 -9.06 -7.11
N ARG A 45 -0.05 -7.93 -7.76
CA ARG A 45 -1.08 -7.00 -8.25
C ARG A 45 -1.88 -7.54 -9.44
N ARG A 46 -1.30 -8.42 -10.27
CA ARG A 46 -1.92 -8.91 -11.52
C ARG A 46 -2.61 -10.26 -11.38
N SER A 47 -2.30 -11.07 -10.37
CA SER A 47 -2.98 -12.34 -10.12
C SER A 47 -3.52 -12.35 -8.69
N GLY A 48 -4.84 -12.43 -8.53
CA GLY A 48 -5.52 -12.70 -7.25
C GLY A 48 -5.23 -14.11 -6.71
N VAL A 49 -3.96 -14.52 -6.70
CA VAL A 49 -3.45 -15.86 -6.35
C VAL A 49 -2.87 -15.89 -4.92
N VAL A 50 -2.93 -14.77 -4.19
CA VAL A 50 -2.59 -14.75 -2.76
C VAL A 50 -3.68 -15.40 -1.89
N GLN A 51 -4.84 -15.71 -2.45
CA GLN A 51 -5.91 -16.38 -1.70
C GLN A 51 -5.73 -17.91 -1.58
N ARG A 52 -4.80 -18.55 -2.31
CA ARG A 52 -4.71 -20.03 -2.38
C ARG A 52 -3.49 -20.72 -1.79
N SER A 53 -2.44 -20.02 -1.34
CA SER A 53 -1.22 -20.67 -0.81
C SER A 53 -1.18 -20.85 0.72
N PHE A 54 -2.23 -20.46 1.44
CA PHE A 54 -2.28 -20.62 2.91
C PHE A 54 -2.84 -21.97 3.39
N SER A 55 -3.33 -22.85 2.50
CA SER A 55 -4.01 -24.09 2.92
C SER A 55 -3.10 -25.28 3.24
N ASN A 56 -1.80 -25.25 2.89
CA ASN A 56 -0.95 -26.46 2.97
C ASN A 56 0.16 -26.40 4.05
N GLY A 57 0.15 -25.41 4.95
CA GLY A 57 1.12 -25.27 6.06
C GLY A 57 0.61 -25.73 7.43
N VAL A 58 -0.37 -26.65 7.45
CA VAL A 58 -1.26 -26.89 8.62
C VAL A 58 -0.58 -27.52 9.84
N LEU A 59 0.62 -28.11 9.71
CA LEU A 59 1.22 -28.86 10.82
C LEU A 59 2.29 -28.10 11.62
N THR A 60 2.95 -27.09 11.05
CA THR A 60 3.99 -26.30 11.75
C THR A 60 3.47 -24.93 12.25
N ALA A 61 2.31 -24.49 11.76
CA ALA A 61 1.73 -23.18 12.09
C ALA A 61 1.03 -23.11 13.47
N ARG A 62 0.80 -24.24 14.16
CA ARG A 62 -0.07 -24.30 15.35
C ARG A 62 0.49 -23.56 16.57
N SER A 63 1.80 -23.40 16.69
CA SER A 63 2.43 -22.66 17.80
C SER A 63 2.54 -21.14 17.54
N TYR A 64 2.76 -20.72 16.29
CA TYR A 64 2.82 -19.30 15.90
C TYR A 64 1.44 -18.65 15.64
N ALA A 65 0.41 -19.49 15.52
CA ALA A 65 -0.98 -19.10 15.28
C ALA A 65 -1.67 -18.35 16.44
N VAL A 66 -1.07 -18.30 17.63
CA VAL A 66 -1.65 -17.65 18.81
C VAL A 66 -1.64 -16.12 18.68
N ASP A 67 -0.73 -15.54 17.90
CA ASP A 67 -0.52 -14.08 17.81
C ASP A 67 -0.83 -13.47 16.41
N ASP A 68 -1.00 -14.30 15.38
CA ASP A 68 -1.12 -13.78 14.00
C ASP A 68 -2.41 -12.96 13.76
N GLY A 69 -3.52 -13.32 14.40
CA GLY A 69 -4.79 -12.59 14.25
C GLY A 69 -4.75 -11.18 14.83
N VAL A 70 -4.19 -11.03 16.04
CA VAL A 70 -4.02 -9.72 16.71
C VAL A 70 -2.97 -8.89 15.96
N ARG A 71 -1.84 -9.49 15.60
CA ARG A 71 -0.80 -8.83 14.79
C ARG A 71 -1.32 -8.38 13.43
N ARG A 72 -2.24 -9.13 12.80
CA ARG A 72 -2.85 -8.74 11.52
C ARG A 72 -3.79 -7.54 11.69
N ILE A 73 -4.65 -7.53 12.70
CA ILE A 73 -5.53 -6.38 13.00
C ILE A 73 -4.70 -5.13 13.30
N ALA A 74 -3.65 -5.26 14.12
CA ALA A 74 -2.74 -4.14 14.42
C ALA A 74 -2.06 -3.57 13.17
N ARG A 75 -1.61 -4.44 12.25
CA ARG A 75 -1.06 -4.03 10.95
C ARG A 75 -2.08 -3.26 10.11
N LEU A 76 -3.31 -3.76 10.01
CA LEU A 76 -4.39 -3.08 9.27
C LEU A 76 -4.70 -1.70 9.84
N ARG A 77 -4.74 -1.56 11.17
CA ARG A 77 -4.93 -0.25 11.84
C ARG A 77 -3.79 0.72 11.53
N LEU A 78 -2.55 0.23 11.52
CA LEU A 78 -1.39 1.05 11.18
C LEU A 78 -1.45 1.53 9.72
N ASP A 79 -1.76 0.64 8.78
CA ASP A 79 -1.87 0.97 7.36
C ASP A 79 -2.99 2.00 7.10
N LEU A 80 -4.13 1.84 7.76
CA LEU A 80 -5.26 2.76 7.68
C LEU A 80 -4.86 4.17 8.13
N ARG A 81 -4.25 4.28 9.32
CA ARG A 81 -3.76 5.55 9.87
C ARG A 81 -2.69 6.19 9.00
N ARG A 82 -1.76 5.39 8.47
CA ARG A 82 -0.69 5.87 7.58
C ARG A 82 -1.27 6.44 6.30
N SER A 83 -2.24 5.75 5.70
CA SER A 83 -2.93 6.21 4.50
C SER A 83 -3.71 7.50 4.77
N GLY A 84 -4.51 7.55 5.84
CA GLY A 84 -5.27 8.75 6.23
C GLY A 84 -4.37 9.96 6.52
N GLN A 85 -3.26 9.77 7.23
CA GLN A 85 -2.27 10.83 7.47
C GLN A 85 -1.59 11.31 6.18
N ALA A 86 -1.30 10.42 5.23
CA ALA A 86 -0.74 10.81 3.94
C ALA A 86 -1.74 11.62 3.11
N THR A 87 -3.03 11.25 3.16
CA THR A 87 -4.11 11.97 2.47
C THR A 87 -4.33 13.35 3.09
N ARG A 88 -4.37 13.47 4.41
CA ARG A 88 -4.45 14.77 5.12
C ARG A 88 -3.32 15.70 4.69
N ARG A 89 -2.08 15.23 4.73
CA ARG A 89 -0.90 16.01 4.28
C ARG A 89 -0.99 16.45 2.83
N ALA A 90 -1.51 15.60 1.94
CA ALA A 90 -1.68 15.97 0.54
C ALA A 90 -2.78 17.03 0.35
N LEU A 91 -3.85 16.96 1.14
CA LEU A 91 -4.91 17.95 1.13
C LEU A 91 -4.41 19.30 1.63
N ASP A 92 -3.66 19.32 2.74
CA ASP A 92 -3.05 20.54 3.28
C ASP A 92 -2.09 21.18 2.28
N ALA A 93 -1.28 20.37 1.59
CA ALA A 93 -0.37 20.84 0.54
C ALA A 93 -1.12 21.42 -0.67
N ALA A 94 -2.23 20.79 -1.08
CA ALA A 94 -3.05 21.27 -2.19
C ALA A 94 -3.86 22.53 -1.82
N ALA A 95 -4.29 22.66 -0.57
CA ALA A 95 -4.93 23.88 -0.07
C ALA A 95 -3.94 25.06 -0.05
N GLY A 96 -2.68 24.80 0.33
CA GLY A 96 -1.62 25.81 0.36
C GLY A 96 -1.14 26.29 -1.02
N SER A 97 -1.39 25.53 -2.10
CA SER A 97 -0.96 25.92 -3.45
C SER A 97 -1.91 26.87 -4.18
N GLY A 98 -3.10 27.14 -3.61
CA GLY A 98 -4.07 28.11 -4.15
C GLY A 98 -4.72 27.72 -5.48
N GLY A 99 -4.51 26.50 -5.97
CA GLY A 99 -5.12 25.97 -7.19
C GLY A 99 -6.58 25.54 -6.99
N PRO A 100 -7.36 25.41 -8.08
CA PRO A 100 -8.74 24.96 -8.00
C PRO A 100 -8.80 23.45 -7.68
N ILE A 101 -8.97 23.11 -6.40
CA ILE A 101 -9.11 21.72 -5.90
C ILE A 101 -10.54 21.17 -6.01
N GLY A 102 -11.52 22.00 -6.36
CA GLY A 102 -12.90 21.59 -6.61
C GLY A 102 -13.55 20.87 -5.43
N GLU A 103 -14.25 19.78 -5.71
CA GLU A 103 -14.95 18.94 -4.72
C GLU A 103 -14.06 17.94 -3.97
N LEU A 104 -12.77 17.83 -4.32
CA LEU A 104 -11.85 16.86 -3.72
C LEU A 104 -11.76 16.93 -2.17
N PRO A 105 -11.85 18.10 -1.52
CA PRO A 105 -11.91 18.17 -0.06
C PRO A 105 -13.15 17.50 0.54
N MET A 106 -14.31 17.63 -0.12
CA MET A 106 -15.54 16.97 0.33
C MET A 106 -15.43 15.44 0.18
N VAL A 107 -14.85 14.98 -0.93
CA VAL A 107 -14.53 13.57 -1.15
C VAL A 107 -13.56 13.03 -0.08
N ALA A 108 -12.59 13.85 0.34
CA ALA A 108 -11.66 13.48 1.41
C ALA A 108 -12.37 13.30 2.76
N GLU A 109 -13.35 14.15 3.09
CA GLU A 109 -14.14 14.01 4.32
C GLU A 109 -14.97 12.73 4.34
N ASP A 110 -15.60 12.38 3.22
CA ASP A 110 -16.34 11.12 3.11
C ASP A 110 -15.42 9.90 3.22
N LEU A 111 -14.20 10.02 2.69
CA LEU A 111 -13.16 9.02 2.86
C LEU A 111 -12.76 8.90 4.35
N PHE A 112 -12.56 10.00 5.08
CA PHE A 112 -12.24 9.96 6.52
C PHE A 112 -13.39 9.44 7.39
N ARG A 113 -14.66 9.62 6.98
CA ARG A 113 -15.79 8.92 7.61
C ARG A 113 -15.68 7.41 7.43
N ALA A 114 -15.32 6.94 6.24
CA ALA A 114 -15.06 5.52 5.99
C ALA A 114 -13.85 5.00 6.79
N GLU A 115 -12.79 5.79 6.95
CA GLU A 115 -11.63 5.48 7.80
C GLU A 115 -12.08 5.15 9.25
N ARG A 116 -12.91 6.03 9.84
CA ARG A 116 -13.43 5.86 11.20
C ARG A 116 -14.29 4.61 11.34
N ALA A 117 -15.19 4.38 10.38
CA ALA A 117 -16.05 3.18 10.38
C ALA A 117 -15.22 1.88 10.32
N LEU A 118 -14.15 1.85 9.51
CA LEU A 118 -13.23 0.71 9.44
C LEU A 118 -12.41 0.54 10.72
N GLU A 119 -11.98 1.63 11.37
CA GLU A 119 -11.28 1.53 12.66
C GLU A 119 -12.19 0.94 13.75
N ASP A 120 -13.47 1.34 13.79
CA ASP A 120 -14.43 0.80 14.76
C ASP A 120 -14.69 -0.69 14.52
N GLN A 121 -14.82 -1.12 13.26
CA GLN A 121 -14.93 -2.55 12.94
C GLN A 121 -13.67 -3.35 13.32
N LEU A 122 -12.48 -2.79 13.11
CA LEU A 122 -11.24 -3.43 13.55
C LEU A 122 -11.19 -3.57 15.08
N ARG A 123 -11.72 -2.58 15.83
CA ARG A 123 -11.84 -2.65 17.29
C ARG A 123 -12.84 -3.70 17.75
N LEU A 124 -13.95 -3.86 17.03
CA LEU A 124 -14.92 -4.93 17.29
C LEU A 124 -14.30 -6.31 17.05
N ALA A 125 -13.66 -6.50 15.89
CA ALA A 125 -12.95 -7.74 15.56
C ALA A 125 -11.80 -8.05 16.53
N GLU A 126 -11.19 -7.04 17.15
CA GLU A 126 -10.16 -7.24 18.17
C GLU A 126 -10.72 -7.84 19.46
N ARG A 127 -11.97 -7.53 19.81
CA ARG A 127 -12.66 -8.02 21.03
C ARG A 127 -13.24 -9.42 20.88
N GLU A 128 -13.30 -9.95 19.66
CA GLU A 128 -13.84 -11.29 19.39
C GLU A 128 -13.01 -12.40 20.09
N PRO A 129 -13.62 -13.20 20.99
CA PRO A 129 -12.95 -14.32 21.64
C PRO A 129 -12.70 -15.52 20.72
N ASP A 130 -13.55 -15.76 19.71
CA ASP A 130 -13.34 -16.86 18.76
C ASP A 130 -12.22 -16.53 17.76
N ARG A 131 -11.16 -17.33 17.82
CA ARG A 131 -9.96 -17.18 16.97
C ARG A 131 -10.24 -17.40 15.49
N GLN A 132 -11.16 -18.31 15.14
CA GLN A 132 -11.49 -18.60 13.75
C GLN A 132 -12.30 -17.45 13.16
N LEU A 133 -13.31 -16.98 13.91
CA LEU A 133 -14.12 -15.82 13.54
C LEU A 133 -13.26 -14.56 13.41
N LYS A 134 -12.35 -14.32 14.36
CA LYS A 134 -11.40 -13.20 14.34
C LYS A 134 -10.52 -13.17 13.09
N ARG A 135 -10.02 -14.33 12.61
CA ARG A 135 -9.21 -14.41 11.40
C ARG A 135 -10.01 -14.12 10.14
N ASP A 136 -11.24 -14.63 10.08
CA ASP A 136 -12.15 -14.40 8.96
C ASP A 136 -12.57 -12.93 8.88
N LEU A 137 -12.97 -12.33 10.01
CA LEU A 137 -13.25 -10.90 10.13
C LEU A 137 -12.05 -10.05 9.73
N ALA A 138 -10.85 -10.35 10.24
CA ALA A 138 -9.62 -9.65 9.85
C ALA A 138 -9.31 -9.80 8.35
N GLY A 139 -9.70 -10.91 7.72
CA GLY A 139 -9.62 -11.11 6.28
C GLY A 139 -10.52 -10.16 5.51
N ARG A 140 -11.82 -10.17 5.82
CA ARG A 140 -12.83 -9.35 5.15
C ARG A 140 -12.58 -7.86 5.34
N ILE A 141 -12.27 -7.43 6.57
CA ILE A 141 -11.93 -6.03 6.85
C ILE A 141 -10.63 -5.63 6.16
N GLY A 142 -9.67 -6.57 6.04
CA GLY A 142 -8.41 -6.34 5.33
C GLY A 142 -8.59 -5.97 3.85
N GLU A 143 -9.53 -6.60 3.15
CA GLU A 143 -9.85 -6.27 1.75
C GLU A 143 -10.35 -4.82 1.62
N GLN A 144 -11.14 -4.37 2.59
CA GLN A 144 -11.71 -3.02 2.60
C GLN A 144 -10.68 -1.96 2.99
N VAL A 145 -9.78 -2.27 3.93
CA VAL A 145 -8.62 -1.41 4.23
C VAL A 145 -7.71 -1.25 3.00
N GLN A 146 -7.54 -2.31 2.20
CA GLN A 146 -6.79 -2.22 0.95
C GLN A 146 -7.51 -1.37 -0.11
N SER A 147 -8.83 -1.50 -0.23
CA SER A 147 -9.66 -0.65 -1.10
C SER A 147 -9.53 0.83 -0.70
N TYR A 148 -9.70 1.13 0.60
CA TYR A 148 -9.47 2.46 1.16
C TYR A 148 -8.07 3.02 0.83
N GLY A 149 -7.04 2.19 0.97
CA GLY A 149 -5.66 2.58 0.64
C GLY A 149 -5.48 2.96 -0.83
N THR A 150 -6.19 2.28 -1.73
CA THR A 150 -6.18 2.56 -3.17
C THR A 150 -6.92 3.86 -3.47
N LEU A 151 -8.13 4.03 -2.95
CA LEU A 151 -8.91 5.27 -3.10
C LEU A 151 -8.18 6.48 -2.52
N SER A 152 -7.52 6.31 -1.37
CA SER A 152 -6.66 7.33 -0.77
C SER A 152 -5.46 7.68 -1.65
N ALA A 153 -4.88 6.71 -2.35
CA ALA A 153 -3.78 6.95 -3.28
C ALA A 153 -4.25 7.70 -4.54
N ASP A 154 -5.42 7.37 -5.05
CA ASP A 154 -6.00 8.01 -6.22
C ASP A 154 -6.43 9.45 -5.90
N LEU A 155 -7.07 9.69 -4.75
CA LEU A 155 -7.35 11.05 -4.27
C LEU A 155 -6.09 11.89 -4.15
N ARG A 156 -5.00 11.35 -3.58
CA ARG A 156 -3.71 12.05 -3.49
C ARG A 156 -3.14 12.39 -4.87
N ARG A 157 -3.26 11.48 -5.84
CA ARG A 157 -2.83 11.73 -7.23
C ARG A 157 -3.67 12.84 -7.87
N SER A 158 -4.99 12.81 -7.68
CA SER A 158 -5.88 13.87 -8.17
C SER A 158 -5.58 15.23 -7.53
N LEU A 159 -5.28 15.27 -6.24
CA LEU A 159 -4.86 16.50 -5.55
C LEU A 159 -3.53 17.05 -6.10
N MET A 160 -2.56 16.18 -6.42
CA MET A 160 -1.32 16.61 -7.06
C MET A 160 -1.54 17.15 -8.48
N GLN A 161 -2.48 16.58 -9.23
CA GLN A 161 -2.85 17.04 -10.57
C GLN A 161 -3.66 18.34 -10.54
N ALA A 162 -4.45 18.56 -9.48
CA ALA A 162 -5.26 19.77 -9.31
C ALA A 162 -4.44 21.06 -9.20
N GLY A 163 -3.18 20.96 -8.77
CA GLY A 163 -2.23 22.08 -8.79
C GLY A 163 -1.77 22.51 -10.18
N GLN A 164 -2.18 21.81 -11.25
CA GLN A 164 -1.79 22.13 -12.62
C GLN A 164 -2.89 22.95 -13.34
N PRO A 165 -2.52 24.00 -14.09
CA PRO A 165 -3.47 24.98 -14.64
C PRO A 165 -4.48 24.46 -15.69
N ALA A 166 -4.34 23.22 -16.18
CA ALA A 166 -5.21 22.63 -17.21
C ALA A 166 -6.14 21.51 -16.69
N GLY A 167 -6.17 21.25 -15.38
CA GLY A 167 -6.76 20.01 -14.82
C GLY A 167 -8.27 20.01 -14.50
N GLY A 168 -9.00 21.13 -14.65
CA GLY A 168 -10.35 21.29 -14.09
C GLY A 168 -11.37 20.19 -14.44
N ALA A 169 -11.49 19.82 -15.73
CA ALA A 169 -12.43 18.79 -16.17
C ALA A 169 -12.02 17.36 -15.75
N GLU A 170 -10.72 17.10 -15.63
CA GLU A 170 -10.19 15.82 -15.16
C GLU A 170 -10.43 15.65 -13.66
N ILE A 171 -10.27 16.73 -12.89
CA ILE A 171 -10.60 16.77 -11.44
C ILE A 171 -12.07 16.43 -11.20
N GLN A 172 -12.99 16.99 -11.99
CA GLN A 172 -14.42 16.72 -11.80
C GLN A 172 -14.78 15.24 -12.09
N ARG A 173 -14.16 14.65 -13.13
CA ARG A 173 -14.34 13.21 -13.44
C ARG A 173 -13.75 12.34 -12.33
N ALA A 174 -12.56 12.67 -11.84
CA ALA A 174 -11.92 11.97 -10.73
C ALA A 174 -12.76 12.07 -9.44
N SER A 175 -13.28 13.27 -9.11
CA SER A 175 -14.16 13.49 -7.97
C SER A 175 -15.42 12.63 -8.05
N THR A 176 -16.09 12.61 -9.20
CA THR A 176 -17.31 11.81 -9.41
C THR A 176 -17.03 10.31 -9.27
N HIS A 177 -15.92 9.84 -9.81
CA HIS A 177 -15.51 8.44 -9.69
C HIS A 177 -15.19 8.08 -8.23
N LEU A 178 -14.37 8.88 -7.54
CA LEU A 178 -14.00 8.65 -6.14
C LEU A 178 -15.23 8.68 -5.23
N THR A 179 -16.15 9.63 -5.44
CA THR A 179 -17.40 9.71 -4.68
C THR A 179 -18.22 8.43 -4.80
N ARG A 180 -18.34 7.88 -6.01
CA ARG A 180 -19.06 6.61 -6.23
C ARG A 180 -18.41 5.45 -5.46
N GLU A 181 -17.10 5.30 -5.57
CA GLU A 181 -16.37 4.21 -4.91
C GLU A 181 -16.39 4.33 -3.38
N ILE A 182 -16.29 5.56 -2.86
CA ILE A 182 -16.40 5.83 -1.42
C ILE A 182 -17.81 5.51 -0.92
N ASN A 183 -18.86 5.82 -1.69
CA ASN A 183 -20.22 5.44 -1.34
C ASN A 183 -20.40 3.91 -1.26
N VAL A 184 -19.76 3.15 -2.15
CA VAL A 184 -19.75 1.68 -2.10
C VAL A 184 -19.05 1.20 -0.81
N LEU A 185 -17.89 1.77 -0.48
CA LEU A 185 -17.15 1.45 0.73
C LEU A 185 -17.96 1.77 2.01
N GLN A 186 -18.63 2.92 2.04
CA GLN A 186 -19.48 3.33 3.15
C GLN A 186 -20.71 2.41 3.29
N ALA A 187 -21.37 2.07 2.17
CA ALA A 187 -22.51 1.15 2.17
C ALA A 187 -22.12 -0.23 2.73
N TRP A 188 -20.94 -0.75 2.33
CA TRP A 188 -20.38 -1.97 2.90
C TRP A 188 -20.15 -1.82 4.41
N SER A 189 -19.50 -0.73 4.83
CA SER A 189 -19.19 -0.52 6.24
C SER A 189 -20.45 -0.44 7.11
N LYS A 190 -21.55 0.13 6.59
CA LYS A 190 -22.84 0.21 7.27
C LYS A 190 -23.52 -1.16 7.35
N ALA A 191 -23.54 -1.92 6.25
CA ALA A 191 -24.17 -3.23 6.19
C ALA A 191 -23.52 -4.24 7.15
N TYR A 192 -22.19 -4.19 7.30
CA TYR A 192 -21.44 -5.11 8.16
C TYR A 192 -21.20 -4.57 9.56
N GLY A 193 -21.18 -3.24 9.76
CA GLY A 193 -21.07 -2.64 11.10
C GLY A 193 -22.36 -2.72 11.93
N THR A 194 -23.53 -2.76 11.28
CA THR A 194 -24.83 -2.84 11.98
C THR A 194 -25.21 -4.26 12.38
N ARG A 195 -24.72 -5.27 11.64
CA ARG A 195 -25.15 -6.67 11.80
C ARG A 195 -24.63 -7.33 13.08
N ASP A 196 -23.57 -6.79 13.66
CA ASP A 196 -22.93 -7.32 14.89
C ASP A 196 -23.53 -6.74 16.18
N GLN A 197 -24.54 -5.86 16.09
CA GLN A 197 -25.23 -5.27 17.26
C GLN A 197 -26.58 -5.94 17.59
N ILE A 198 -27.00 -6.97 16.86
CA ILE A 198 -28.33 -7.60 17.00
C ILE A 198 -28.23 -9.11 17.35
N GLN A 199 -27.14 -9.55 17.98
CA GLN A 199 -27.05 -10.89 18.57
C GLN A 199 -26.70 -10.82 20.05
#